data_AF-A0A7W1NVN9-F1
#
_entry.id   AF-A0A7W1NVN9-F1
#
_cell.length_a   1.000
_cell.length_b   1.000
_cell.length_c   1.000
_cell.angle_alpha   90.00
_cell.angle_beta   90.00
_cell.angle_gamma   90.00
#
_symmetry.space_group_name_H-M   'P 1'
#
loop_
_entity.id
_entity.type
_entity.pdbx_description
1 polymer ?
#
loop_
_entity_poly.entity_id
_entity_poly.type
_entity_poly.pdbx_seq_one_letter_code
_entity_poly.pdbx_strand_id
1 'polypeptide(L)'
;MRLRKYERDDPHAFTFGVFPTLELLQHQPEHVTEVLLHSAGVRNDGIAKIKTLCHEIGIHISVDDKLVERLESKENTYAIGVFEKYEPELHAESNHVLLV
;
A
#
# COMPACT_ATOMS: atom_id res chain seq x y z
N MET A 1 10.07 -7.17 11.41
CA MET A 1 9.56 -5.87 11.92
C MET A 1 8.13 -6.07 12.43
N ARG A 2 7.65 -5.34 13.45
CA ARG A 2 6.25 -5.45 13.91
C ARG A 2 5.49 -4.22 13.46
N LEU A 3 4.70 -4.34 12.39
CA LEU A 3 3.84 -3.26 11.89
C LEU A 3 2.81 -2.83 12.93
N ARG A 4 2.71 -1.51 13.15
CA ARG A 4 1.77 -0.85 14.07
C ARG A 4 0.82 0.03 13.26
N LYS A 5 -0.21 0.52 13.92
CA LYS A 5 -1.10 1.52 13.32
C LYS A 5 -0.30 2.75 12.89
N TYR A 6 -0.83 3.48 11.92
CA TYR A 6 -0.21 4.70 11.40
C TYR A 6 0.12 5.69 12.54
N GLU A 7 1.36 6.17 12.52
CA GLU A 7 1.84 7.27 13.35
C GLU A 7 2.56 8.28 12.45
N ARG A 8 2.48 9.58 12.81
CA ARG A 8 3.04 10.67 11.99
C ARG A 8 4.54 10.55 11.79
N ASP A 9 5.25 10.16 12.85
CA ASP A 9 6.72 10.13 12.86
C ASP A 9 7.28 8.73 12.54
N ASP A 10 6.43 7.72 12.30
CA ASP A 10 6.88 6.41 11.83
C ASP A 10 7.39 6.53 10.39
N PRO A 11 8.55 5.94 10.02
CA PRO A 11 9.05 6.01 8.65
C PRO A 11 8.14 5.31 7.64
N HIS A 12 7.18 4.48 8.07
CA HIS A 12 6.26 3.79 7.18
C HIS A 12 4.89 4.46 7.12
N ALA A 13 4.25 4.29 5.98
CA ALA A 13 2.85 4.63 5.76
C ALA A 13 2.15 3.46 5.07
N PHE A 14 0.83 3.57 4.98
CA PHE A 14 -0.04 2.52 4.50
C PHE A 14 -1.02 3.07 3.48
N THR A 15 -1.22 2.34 2.39
CA THR A 15 -2.44 2.45 1.61
C THR A 15 -3.49 1.52 2.19
N PHE A 16 -4.75 1.94 2.24
CA PHE A 16 -5.84 1.10 2.72
C PHE A 16 -6.83 0.85 1.59
N GLY A 17 -6.82 -0.37 1.07
CA GLY A 17 -7.72 -0.83 0.01
C GLY A 17 -7.00 -1.20 -1.29
N VAL A 18 -7.74 -1.89 -2.16
CA VAL A 18 -7.22 -2.44 -3.42
C VAL A 18 -6.77 -1.34 -4.38
N PHE A 19 -7.62 -0.34 -4.63
CA PHE A 19 -7.31 0.75 -5.57
C PHE A 19 -6.06 1.55 -5.17
N PRO A 20 -5.95 2.14 -3.96
CA PRO A 20 -4.76 2.90 -3.61
C PRO A 20 -3.49 2.04 -3.56
N THR A 21 -3.60 0.75 -3.25
CA THR A 21 -2.46 -0.19 -3.33
C THR A 21 -2.00 -0.41 -4.77
N LEU A 22 -2.92 -0.52 -5.73
CA LEU A 22 -2.57 -0.59 -7.16
C LEU A 22 -1.88 0.68 -7.64
N GLU A 23 -2.40 1.85 -7.30
CA GLU A 23 -1.80 3.13 -7.70
C GLU A 23 -0.38 3.29 -7.15
N LEU A 24 -0.16 2.90 -5.89
CA LEU A 24 1.16 2.88 -5.26
C LEU A 24 2.13 1.95 -6.00
N LEU A 25 1.72 0.72 -6.29
CA LEU A 25 2.54 -0.26 -7.01
C LEU A 25 2.88 0.18 -8.44
N GLN A 26 2.00 0.93 -9.10
CA GLN A 26 2.21 1.38 -10.47
C GLN A 26 3.11 2.61 -10.58
N HIS A 27 3.00 3.53 -9.62
CA HIS A 27 3.64 4.83 -9.73
C HIS A 27 4.85 5.01 -8.83
N GLN A 28 4.92 4.30 -7.71
CA GLN A 28 5.97 4.43 -6.69
C GLN A 28 6.42 3.05 -6.13
N PRO A 29 6.63 2.02 -6.98
CA PRO A 29 6.97 0.67 -6.52
C PRO A 29 8.26 0.60 -5.69
N GLU A 30 9.21 1.50 -5.93
CA GLU A 30 10.51 1.58 -5.25
C GLU A 30 10.40 1.85 -3.75
N HIS A 31 9.30 2.44 -3.29
CA HIS A 31 9.05 2.74 -1.89
C HIS A 31 8.28 1.62 -1.18
N VAL A 32 7.75 0.63 -1.91
CA VAL A 32 6.91 -0.44 -1.36
C VAL A 32 7.77 -1.53 -0.74
N THR A 33 7.55 -1.79 0.55
CA THR A 33 8.30 -2.83 1.28
C THR A 33 7.56 -4.17 1.28
N GLU A 34 6.24 -4.15 1.41
CA GLU A 34 5.40 -5.36 1.37
C GLU A 34 3.93 -5.01 1.07
N VAL A 35 3.18 -6.01 0.61
CA VAL A 35 1.72 -5.92 0.49
C VAL A 35 1.07 -6.97 1.38
N LEU A 36 0.16 -6.51 2.25
CA LEU A 36 -0.64 -7.36 3.11
C LEU A 36 -2.01 -7.59 2.46
N LEU A 37 -2.45 -8.84 2.39
CA LEU A 37 -3.75 -9.20 1.84
C LEU A 37 -4.63 -9.85 2.91
N HIS A 38 -5.93 -9.56 2.84
CA HIS A 38 -6.95 -10.27 3.59
C HIS A 38 -7.51 -11.42 2.75
N SER A 39 -7.67 -12.60 3.34
CA SER A 39 -8.13 -13.83 2.69
C SER A 39 -9.50 -13.70 2.01
N ALA A 40 -10.43 -12.98 2.66
CA ALA A 40 -11.75 -12.64 2.10
C ALA A 40 -11.72 -11.91 0.74
N GLY A 41 -10.61 -11.23 0.42
CA GLY A 41 -10.43 -10.51 -0.84
C GLY A 41 -10.13 -11.38 -2.06
N VAL A 42 -9.99 -12.70 -1.92
CA VAL A 42 -9.45 -13.57 -2.98
C VAL A 42 -10.22 -13.53 -4.31
N ARG A 43 -11.52 -13.18 -4.29
CA ARG A 43 -12.37 -13.06 -5.48
C ARG A 43 -12.36 -11.66 -6.12
N ASN A 44 -11.61 -10.71 -5.56
CA ASN A 44 -11.50 -9.36 -6.09
C ASN A 44 -10.48 -9.33 -7.23
N ASP A 45 -10.90 -8.90 -8.43
CA ASP A 45 -10.02 -8.84 -9.60
C ASP A 45 -8.79 -7.95 -9.39
N GLY A 46 -8.91 -6.89 -8.58
CA GLY A 46 -7.78 -6.03 -8.24
C GLY A 46 -6.75 -6.72 -7.35
N ILE A 47 -7.14 -7.71 -6.54
CA ILE A 47 -6.18 -8.54 -5.78
C ILE A 47 -5.36 -9.42 -6.72
N ALA A 48 -5.97 -9.97 -7.76
CA ALA A 48 -5.22 -10.72 -8.78
C ALA A 48 -4.18 -9.82 -9.48
N LYS A 49 -4.56 -8.59 -9.84
CA LYS A 49 -3.63 -7.60 -10.41
C LYS A 49 -2.49 -7.24 -9.47
N ILE A 50 -2.77 -7.02 -8.18
CA ILE A 50 -1.75 -6.77 -7.15
C ILE A 50 -0.75 -7.91 -7.11
N LYS A 51 -1.22 -9.17 -7.09
CA LYS A 51 -0.35 -10.35 -7.08
C LYS A 51 0.56 -10.41 -8.29
N THR A 52 0.03 -10.14 -9.48
CA THR A 52 0.81 -10.09 -10.72
C THR A 52 1.89 -9.01 -10.67
N LEU A 53 1.52 -7.77 -10.33
CA LEU A 53 2.47 -6.65 -10.25
C LEU A 53 3.57 -6.91 -9.22
N CYS A 54 3.22 -7.41 -8.03
CA CYS A 54 4.22 -7.73 -7.00
C CYS A 54 5.16 -8.84 -7.45
N HIS A 55 4.66 -9.87 -8.16
CA HIS A 55 5.51 -10.92 -8.71
C HIS A 55 6.47 -10.39 -9.79
N GLU A 56 6.00 -9.51 -10.67
CA GLU A 56 6.82 -8.90 -11.73
C GLU A 56 7.91 -7.98 -11.17
N ILE A 57 7.60 -7.21 -10.12
CA ILE A 57 8.51 -6.22 -9.52
C ILE A 57 9.39 -6.83 -8.41
N GLY A 58 8.99 -7.99 -7.86
CA GLY A 58 9.69 -8.67 -6.76
C GLY A 58 9.31 -8.18 -5.36
N ILE A 59 8.10 -7.64 -5.20
CA ILE A 59 7.59 -7.16 -3.89
C ILE A 59 6.98 -8.33 -3.11
N HIS A 60 7.30 -8.41 -1.82
CA HIS A 60 6.78 -9.46 -0.95
C HIS A 60 5.27 -9.28 -0.69
N ILE A 61 4.53 -10.39 -0.73
CA ILE A 61 3.12 -10.45 -0.34
C ILE A 61 2.96 -11.40 0.84
N SER A 62 2.21 -10.96 1.86
CA SER A 62 1.75 -11.81 2.95
C SER A 62 0.22 -11.79 3.05
N VAL A 63 -0.35 -12.90 3.52
CA VAL A 63 -1.80 -13.00 3.82
C VAL A 63 -1.94 -13.11 5.34
N ASP A 64 -2.45 -12.05 5.97
CA ASP A 64 -2.59 -11.96 7.43
C ASP A 64 -3.82 -11.12 7.79
N ASP A 65 -4.96 -11.80 7.90
CA ASP A 65 -6.26 -11.20 8.22
C ASP A 65 -6.21 -10.40 9.52
N LYS A 66 -5.56 -10.95 10.56
CA LYS A 66 -5.46 -10.30 11.88
C LYS A 66 -4.63 -9.03 11.82
N LEU A 67 -3.58 -9.02 11.02
CA LEU A 67 -2.76 -7.83 10.84
C LEU A 67 -3.51 -6.76 10.06
N VAL A 68 -4.21 -7.14 8.98
CA VAL A 68 -5.03 -6.21 8.20
C VAL A 68 -6.11 -5.56 9.09
N GLU A 69 -6.87 -6.35 9.84
CA GLU A 69 -7.90 -5.87 10.78
C GLU A 69 -7.30 -5.01 11.92
N ARG A 70 -6.07 -5.31 12.36
CA ARG A 70 -5.38 -4.52 13.38
C ARG A 70 -4.95 -3.15 12.85
N LEU A 71 -4.51 -3.08 11.59
CA LEU A 71 -4.04 -1.85 10.98
C LEU A 71 -5.21 -0.95 10.55
N GLU A 72 -6.30 -1.53 10.06
CA GLU A 72 -7.49 -0.81 9.63
C GLU A 72 -8.75 -1.50 10.15
N SER A 73 -9.56 -0.77 10.92
CA SER A 73 -10.78 -1.32 11.54
C SER A 73 -12.00 -1.30 10.62
N LYS A 74 -11.88 -0.83 9.39
CA LYS A 74 -12.98 -0.85 8.40
C LYS A 74 -13.12 -2.24 7.77
N GLU A 75 -14.35 -2.72 7.68
CA GLU A 75 -14.69 -4.09 7.22
C GLU A 75 -14.35 -4.40 5.75
N ASN A 76 -13.94 -3.42 4.92
CA ASN A 76 -13.77 -3.60 3.47
C ASN A 76 -12.32 -3.45 2.96
N THR A 77 -11.32 -3.51 3.85
CA THR A 77 -9.92 -3.43 3.44
C THR A 77 -9.35 -4.80 3.13
N TYR A 78 -9.19 -5.12 1.84
CA TYR A 78 -8.63 -6.41 1.40
C TYR A 78 -7.15 -6.39 1.06
N ALA A 79 -6.58 -5.20 0.88
CA ALA A 79 -5.18 -5.00 0.56
C ALA A 79 -4.64 -3.78 1.30
N ILE A 80 -3.43 -3.89 1.80
CA ILE A 80 -2.66 -2.79 2.38
C ILE A 80 -1.28 -2.81 1.75
N GLY A 81 -0.91 -1.74 1.06
CA GLY A 81 0.47 -1.51 0.66
C GLY A 81 1.23 -0.86 1.81
N VAL A 82 2.34 -1.45 2.22
CA VAL A 82 3.26 -0.87 3.20
C VAL A 82 4.40 -0.23 2.43
N PHE A 83 4.67 1.04 2.71
CA PHE A 83 5.72 1.78 2.03
C PHE A 83 6.47 2.70 2.97
N GLU A 84 7.73 2.98 2.63
CA GLU A 84 8.52 4.01 3.29
C GLU A 84 8.04 5.40 2.85
N LYS A 85 7.82 6.30 3.80
CA LYS A 85 7.49 7.69 3.50
C LYS A 85 8.64 8.31 2.70
N TYR A 86 8.27 9.01 1.64
CA TYR A 86 9.18 9.68 0.74
C TYR A 86 8.79 11.15 0.59
N GLU A 87 9.77 11.99 0.29
CA GLU A 87 9.55 13.40 -0.02
C GLU A 87 9.69 13.59 -1.53
N PRO A 88 8.61 13.89 -2.25
CA PRO A 88 8.69 14.15 -3.67
C PRO A 88 9.37 15.50 -3.93
N GLU A 89 10.24 15.55 -4.94
CA GLU A 89 10.86 16.80 -5.37
C GLU A 89 9.86 17.66 -6.17
N LEU A 90 9.85 18.97 -5.92
CA LEU A 90 9.08 19.91 -6.72
C LEU A 90 9.84 20.23 -8.02
N HIS A 91 9.28 19.85 -9.16
CA HIS A 91 9.79 20.24 -10.46
C HIS A 91 9.62 21.74 -10.71
N ALA A 92 10.73 22.47 -10.81
CA ALA A 92 10.73 23.94 -10.98
C ALA A 92 9.97 24.42 -12.23
N GLU A 93 9.96 23.62 -13.30
CA GLU A 93 9.37 23.96 -14.60
C GLU A 93 7.96 23.36 -14.78
N SER A 94 7.28 22.98 -13.71
CA SER A 94 5.96 22.35 -13.78
C SER A 94 5.00 22.95 -12.77
N ASN A 95 3.70 22.95 -13.13
CA ASN A 95 2.65 23.37 -12.21
C ASN A 95 2.40 22.27 -11.18
N HIS A 96 2.24 22.67 -9.92
CA HIS A 96 1.93 21.77 -8.80
C HIS A 96 0.57 22.12 -8.19
N VAL A 97 -0.12 21.12 -7.66
CA VAL A 97 -1.38 21.30 -6.93
C VAL A 97 -1.12 21.11 -5.44
N LEU A 98 -1.46 22.10 -4.64
CA LEU A 98 -1.50 21.99 -3.18
C LEU A 98 -2.91 21.63 -2.74
N LEU A 99 -3.07 20.47 -2.09
CA LEU A 99 -4.32 20.07 -1.44
C LEU A 99 -4.16 20.33 0.06
N VAL A 100 -5.07 21.13 0.64
CA VAL A 100 -5.10 21.52 2.06
C VAL A 100 -6.26 20.88 2.80
#